data_AF-A0A1J4UEJ5-F1
#
_entry.id   AF-A0A1J4UEJ5-F1
#
_cell.length_a   1.000
_cell.length_b   1.000
_cell.length_c   1.000
_cell.angle_alpha   90.00
_cell.angle_beta   90.00
_cell.angle_gamma   90.00
#
_symmetry.space_group_name_H-M   'P 1'
#
loop_
_entity.id
_entity.type
_entity.pdbx_description
1 polymer ?
#
loop_
_entity_poly.entity_id
_entity_poly.type
_entity_poly.pdbx_seq_one_letter_code
_entity_poly.pdbx_strand_id
1 'polypeptide(L)'
;MDELTFLDLAVLRKIDDDTVVERFGSKINTSFFESANLLGTLKVKGYIDISPSLGGNSGVILTEQGRHIIKRATEKAQEETDYLDSAILEAIAKGANTPENLAVKLSTKPRDIALHLDKLVYNNFVDYDIRNAKISLALTESGFNTVGAVKREQKKEGEATELTGPPIKEEGGEQKNGDGSEEDAHDIISAPDITAKLPKEEKKQNTHLTRIRTKAAYYASKYIAVLVILFILIILAAVALVFYVGV
;
A
#
# COMPACT_ATOMS: atom_id res chain seq x y z
N MET A 1 -1.88 20.02 18.05
CA MET A 1 -0.93 19.70 16.97
C MET A 1 -1.53 18.57 16.20
N ASP A 2 -1.88 18.78 14.95
CA ASP A 2 -2.50 17.73 14.13
C ASP A 2 -1.51 16.60 13.87
N GLU A 3 -1.98 15.38 14.08
CA GLU A 3 -1.15 14.18 13.99
C GLU A 3 -0.94 13.77 12.52
N LEU A 4 0.28 13.33 12.21
CA LEU A 4 0.62 12.78 10.90
C LEU A 4 -0.05 11.42 10.73
N THR A 5 -0.84 11.26 9.68
CA THR A 5 -1.50 10.00 9.33
C THR A 5 -0.82 9.34 8.14
N PHE A 6 -1.08 8.05 7.92
CA PHE A 6 -0.57 7.34 6.74
C PHE A 6 -1.14 7.92 5.44
N LEU A 7 -2.38 8.42 5.47
CA LEU A 7 -2.99 9.11 4.34
C LEU A 7 -2.23 10.37 3.97
N ASP A 8 -1.82 11.17 4.95
CA ASP A 8 -1.01 12.36 4.70
C ASP A 8 0.30 11.97 3.99
N LEU A 9 1.02 10.96 4.48
CA LEU A 9 2.27 10.48 3.86
C LEU A 9 2.06 9.97 2.43
N ALA A 10 1.02 9.16 2.22
CA ALA A 10 0.70 8.61 0.92
C ALA A 10 0.37 9.70 -0.10
N VAL A 11 -0.33 10.75 0.32
CA VAL A 11 -0.66 11.93 -0.49
C VAL A 11 0.59 12.77 -0.76
N LEU A 12 1.40 13.05 0.26
CA LEU A 12 2.65 13.82 0.13
C LEU A 12 3.62 13.19 -0.88
N ARG A 13 3.72 11.86 -0.94
CA ARG A 13 4.55 11.14 -1.92
C ARG A 13 4.04 11.24 -3.37
N LYS A 14 2.79 11.66 -3.58
CA LYS A 14 2.18 11.83 -4.92
C LYS A 14 2.29 13.26 -5.43
N ILE A 15 2.82 14.18 -4.62
CA ILE A 15 3.06 15.56 -5.02
C ILE A 15 4.41 15.62 -5.74
N ASP A 16 4.38 16.08 -6.98
CA ASP A 16 5.53 16.40 -7.82
C ASP A 16 5.45 17.88 -8.24
N ASP A 17 6.46 18.35 -8.98
CA ASP A 17 6.56 19.76 -9.40
C ASP A 17 5.42 20.19 -10.36
N ASP A 18 4.76 19.23 -11.01
CA ASP A 18 3.65 19.44 -11.93
C ASP A 18 2.28 19.25 -11.26
N THR A 19 2.25 19.02 -9.94
CA THR A 19 0.99 18.79 -9.22
C THR A 19 0.21 20.10 -9.12
N VAL A 20 -1.02 20.03 -9.62
CA VAL A 20 -2.01 21.09 -9.50
C VAL A 20 -3.29 20.57 -8.83
N VAL A 21 -3.96 21.43 -8.07
CA VAL A 21 -5.16 21.08 -7.29
C VAL A 21 -6.24 20.43 -8.16
N GLU A 22 -6.45 20.96 -9.37
CA GLU A 22 -7.52 20.57 -10.29
C GLU A 22 -7.30 19.17 -10.89
N ARG A 23 -6.05 18.71 -10.98
CA ARG A 23 -5.70 17.40 -11.57
C ARG A 23 -5.28 16.37 -10.53
N PHE A 24 -5.15 16.78 -9.26
CA PHE A 24 -4.61 15.92 -8.23
C PHE A 24 -5.49 14.69 -7.97
N GLY A 25 -6.82 14.84 -8.02
CA GLY A 25 -7.74 13.72 -7.79
C GLY A 25 -7.54 12.56 -8.76
N SER A 26 -7.24 12.86 -10.02
CA SER A 26 -6.91 11.84 -11.01
C SER A 26 -5.61 11.09 -10.67
N LYS A 27 -4.64 11.71 -10.00
CA LYS A 27 -3.39 11.05 -9.58
C LYS A 27 -3.58 10.06 -8.43
N ILE A 28 -4.58 10.29 -7.57
CA ILE A 28 -4.85 9.47 -6.39
C ILE A 28 -6.19 8.73 -6.46
N ASN A 29 -6.82 8.69 -7.64
CA ASN A 29 -8.08 7.99 -7.91
C ASN A 29 -9.24 8.40 -6.96
N THR A 30 -9.37 9.70 -6.69
CA THR A 30 -10.41 10.25 -5.82
C THR A 30 -11.07 11.46 -6.49
N SER A 31 -12.24 11.86 -6.02
CA SER A 31 -12.95 13.00 -6.60
C SER A 31 -12.17 14.32 -6.39
N PHE A 32 -12.44 15.32 -7.23
CA PHE A 32 -11.85 16.66 -7.06
C PHE A 32 -12.14 17.23 -5.67
N PHE A 33 -13.37 17.08 -5.17
CA PHE A 33 -13.78 17.60 -3.87
C PHE A 33 -13.01 16.95 -2.71
N GLU A 34 -12.87 15.62 -2.71
CA GLU A 34 -12.08 14.91 -1.71
C GLU A 34 -10.60 15.28 -1.77
N SER A 35 -10.07 15.41 -2.98
CA SER A 35 -8.67 15.84 -3.20
C SER A 35 -8.42 17.23 -2.65
N ALA A 36 -9.33 18.16 -2.93
CA ALA A 36 -9.26 19.54 -2.43
C ALA A 36 -9.32 19.57 -0.90
N ASN A 37 -10.15 18.73 -0.29
CA ASN A 37 -10.19 18.58 1.17
C ASN A 37 -8.88 18.03 1.73
N LEU A 38 -8.31 16.98 1.12
CA LEU A 38 -7.02 16.42 1.55
C LEU A 38 -5.89 17.44 1.43
N LEU A 39 -5.79 18.14 0.29
CA LEU A 39 -4.82 19.20 0.10
C LEU A 39 -5.05 20.36 1.07
N GLY A 40 -6.30 20.73 1.34
CA GLY A 40 -6.67 21.71 2.35
C GLY A 40 -6.18 21.31 3.74
N THR A 41 -6.40 20.05 4.15
CA THR A 41 -5.89 19.51 5.42
C THR A 41 -4.36 19.55 5.47
N LEU A 42 -3.67 19.15 4.41
CA LEU A 42 -2.20 19.20 4.35
C LEU A 42 -1.66 20.63 4.41
N LYS A 43 -2.38 21.60 3.84
CA LYS A 43 -2.03 23.02 3.91
C LYS A 43 -2.18 23.54 5.34
N VAL A 44 -3.28 23.21 6.02
CA VAL A 44 -3.48 23.57 7.44
C VAL A 44 -2.41 22.95 8.34
N LYS A 45 -2.01 21.70 8.06
CA LYS A 45 -0.89 21.03 8.75
C LYS A 45 0.49 21.62 8.44
N GLY A 46 0.59 22.51 7.44
CA GLY A 46 1.83 23.15 7.04
C GLY A 46 2.77 22.26 6.20
N TYR A 47 2.28 21.15 5.65
CA TYR A 47 3.11 20.22 4.87
C TYR A 47 3.22 20.61 3.39
N ILE A 48 2.23 21.35 2.90
CA ILE A 48 2.20 21.86 1.53
C ILE A 48 1.83 23.34 1.53
N ASP A 49 2.20 24.02 0.46
CA ASP A 49 1.65 25.31 0.11
C ASP A 49 0.94 25.21 -1.25
N ILE A 50 -0.07 26.06 -1.42
CA ILE A 50 -0.84 26.15 -2.67
C ILE A 50 -0.62 27.55 -3.20
N SER A 51 0.13 27.63 -4.30
CA SER A 51 0.42 28.87 -5.00
C SER A 51 -0.75 29.20 -5.94
N PRO A 52 -1.53 30.26 -5.68
CA PRO A 52 -2.60 30.66 -6.57
C PRO A 52 -1.99 31.15 -7.88
N SER A 53 -2.52 30.70 -9.02
CA SER A 53 -2.20 31.31 -10.31
C SER A 53 -3.37 32.20 -10.77
N LEU A 54 -3.04 33.40 -11.25
CA LEU A 54 -4.03 34.34 -11.80
C LEU A 54 -4.59 33.76 -13.10
N GLY A 55 -5.75 33.11 -13.02
CA GLY A 55 -6.48 32.59 -14.19
C GLY A 55 -6.07 31.18 -14.64
N GLY A 56 -5.48 30.37 -13.76
CA GLY A 56 -5.02 29.02 -14.12
C GLY A 56 -5.13 28.00 -12.99
N ASN A 57 -4.43 26.89 -13.20
CA ASN A 57 -4.34 25.79 -12.23
C ASN A 57 -3.53 26.22 -11.00
N SER A 58 -4.01 25.89 -9.81
CA SER A 58 -3.30 26.21 -8.56
C SER A 58 -2.20 25.17 -8.32
N GLY A 59 -0.94 25.61 -8.30
CA GLY A 59 0.21 24.74 -8.08
C GLY A 59 0.31 24.30 -6.62
N VAL A 60 0.69 23.04 -6.40
CA VAL A 60 0.90 22.47 -5.06
C VAL A 60 2.37 22.20 -4.86
N ILE A 61 2.97 22.81 -3.84
CA ILE A 61 4.39 22.71 -3.57
C ILE A 61 4.58 22.15 -2.15
N LEU A 62 5.55 21.25 -1.98
CA LEU A 62 5.94 20.78 -0.64
C LEU A 62 6.61 21.90 0.15
N THR A 63 6.24 22.08 1.42
CA THR A 63 6.98 22.98 2.32
C THR A 63 8.26 22.32 2.80
N GLU A 64 9.09 23.06 3.53
CA GLU A 64 10.25 22.48 4.22
C GLU A 64 9.84 21.38 5.21
N GLN A 65 8.75 21.60 5.95
CA GLN A 65 8.21 20.62 6.89
C GLN A 65 7.72 19.36 6.17
N GLY A 66 7.00 19.50 5.05
CA GLY A 66 6.57 18.37 4.24
C GLY A 66 7.75 17.54 3.71
N ARG A 67 8.78 18.21 3.18
CA ARG A 67 10.03 17.55 2.74
C ARG A 67 10.73 16.83 3.88
N HIS A 68 10.82 17.44 5.06
CA HIS A 68 11.43 16.83 6.23
C HIS A 68 10.70 15.55 6.67
N ILE A 69 9.36 15.54 6.61
CA ILE A 69 8.55 14.36 6.92
C ILE A 69 8.82 13.23 5.94
N ILE A 70 8.80 13.51 4.62
CA ILE A 70 9.09 12.51 3.58
C ILE A 70 10.52 11.96 3.76
N LYS A 71 11.48 12.83 4.05
CA LYS A 71 12.88 12.45 4.31
C LYS A 71 12.97 11.48 5.49
N ARG A 72 12.39 11.85 6.63
CA ARG A 72 12.37 11.00 7.83
C ARG A 72 11.67 9.65 7.59
N ALA A 73 10.56 9.65 6.87
CA ALA A 73 9.86 8.42 6.51
C ALA A 73 10.73 7.52 5.63
N THR A 74 11.45 8.12 4.66
CA THR A 74 12.37 7.41 3.77
C THR A 74 13.61 6.87 4.49
N GLU A 75 14.17 7.63 5.45
CA GLU A 75 15.27 7.16 6.30
C GLU A 75 14.83 5.96 7.13
N LYS A 76 13.66 6.03 7.78
CA LYS A 76 13.11 4.91 8.55
C LYS A 76 12.79 3.70 7.68
N ALA A 77 12.37 3.92 6.43
CA ALA A 77 12.07 2.84 5.50
C ALA A 77 13.29 1.97 5.14
N GLN A 78 14.50 2.50 5.31
CA GLN A 78 15.76 1.79 5.07
C GLN A 78 16.24 0.97 6.27
N GLU A 79 15.65 1.15 7.44
CA GLU A 79 15.97 0.38 8.64
C GLU A 79 15.46 -1.08 8.51
N GLU A 80 16.08 -2.01 9.23
CA GLU A 80 15.61 -3.39 9.31
C GLU A 80 14.25 -3.49 10.00
N THR A 81 13.41 -4.44 9.57
CA THR A 81 12.08 -4.69 10.12
C THR A 81 12.12 -4.90 11.64
N ASP A 82 11.26 -4.20 12.37
CA ASP A 82 11.21 -4.27 13.83
C ASP A 82 9.99 -5.05 14.36
N TYR A 83 9.82 -5.03 15.68
CA TYR A 83 8.70 -5.70 16.35
C TYR A 83 7.35 -5.10 15.95
N LEU A 84 7.27 -3.78 15.83
CA LEU A 84 6.01 -3.09 15.49
C LEU A 84 5.62 -3.38 14.03
N ASP A 85 6.59 -3.43 13.12
CA ASP A 85 6.39 -3.84 11.73
C ASP A 85 5.79 -5.25 11.65
N SER A 86 6.36 -6.19 12.42
CA SER A 86 5.87 -7.57 12.48
C SER A 86 4.45 -7.65 13.06
N ALA A 87 4.17 -6.88 14.11
CA ALA A 87 2.83 -6.78 14.70
C ALA A 87 1.81 -6.17 13.73
N ILE A 88 2.20 -5.18 12.93
CA ILE A 88 1.36 -4.58 11.88
C ILE A 88 1.05 -5.63 10.81
N LEU A 89 2.06 -6.36 10.30
CA LEU A 89 1.84 -7.41 9.29
C LEU A 89 0.87 -8.49 9.81
N GLU A 90 1.04 -8.93 11.06
CA GLU A 90 0.14 -9.90 11.68
C GLU A 90 -1.28 -9.33 11.87
N ALA A 91 -1.40 -8.06 12.26
CA ALA A 91 -2.69 -7.41 12.41
C ALA A 91 -3.44 -7.29 11.08
N ILE A 92 -2.76 -6.96 9.98
CA ILE A 92 -3.31 -6.94 8.62
C ILE A 92 -3.73 -8.36 8.20
N ALA A 93 -2.89 -9.38 8.46
CA ALA A 93 -3.24 -10.78 8.19
C ALA A 93 -4.51 -11.23 8.95
N LYS A 94 -4.74 -10.67 10.14
CA LYS A 94 -5.94 -10.87 10.96
C LYS A 94 -7.11 -9.94 10.58
N GLY A 95 -7.05 -9.25 9.44
CA GLY A 95 -8.16 -8.45 8.89
C GLY A 95 -8.15 -6.95 9.25
N ALA A 96 -7.12 -6.42 9.93
CA ALA A 96 -7.01 -4.97 10.16
C ALA A 96 -6.47 -4.27 8.90
N ASN A 97 -7.35 -4.01 7.94
CA ASN A 97 -7.02 -3.51 6.60
C ASN A 97 -7.04 -1.98 6.45
N THR A 98 -7.17 -1.21 7.53
CA THR A 98 -7.08 0.25 7.50
C THR A 98 -6.10 0.77 8.56
N PRO A 99 -5.42 1.90 8.32
CA PRO A 99 -4.49 2.47 9.30
C PRO A 99 -5.14 2.80 10.65
N GLU A 100 -6.40 3.23 10.66
CA GLU A 100 -7.14 3.56 11.88
C GLU A 100 -7.41 2.31 12.70
N ASN A 101 -7.81 1.21 12.05
CA ASN A 101 -8.03 -0.07 12.71
C ASN A 101 -6.72 -0.63 13.27
N LEU A 102 -5.59 -0.43 12.58
CA LEU A 102 -4.28 -0.81 13.08
C LEU A 102 -3.88 0.00 14.32
N ALA A 103 -4.07 1.31 14.30
CA ALA A 103 -3.77 2.18 15.44
C ALA A 103 -4.58 1.78 16.69
N VAL A 104 -5.87 1.48 16.53
CA VAL A 104 -6.73 1.00 17.63
C VAL A 104 -6.29 -0.38 18.12
N LYS A 105 -6.10 -1.33 17.20
CA LYS A 105 -5.78 -2.73 17.55
C LYS A 105 -4.42 -2.88 18.22
N LEU A 106 -3.44 -2.08 17.81
CA LEU A 106 -2.09 -2.09 18.36
C LEU A 106 -1.89 -1.05 19.47
N SER A 107 -2.92 -0.27 19.82
CA SER A 107 -2.85 0.82 20.81
C SER A 107 -1.65 1.76 20.57
N THR A 108 -1.39 2.07 19.30
CA THR A 108 -0.20 2.81 18.86
C THR A 108 -0.62 4.14 18.24
N LYS A 109 0.24 5.15 18.36
CA LYS A 109 -0.02 6.48 17.80
C LYS A 109 -0.12 6.44 16.27
N PRO A 110 -1.11 7.13 15.66
CA PRO A 110 -1.22 7.24 14.20
C PRO A 110 0.07 7.63 13.49
N ARG A 111 0.88 8.51 14.09
CA ARG A 111 2.18 8.91 13.53
C ARG A 111 3.15 7.73 13.40
N ASP A 112 3.23 6.88 14.41
CA ASP A 112 4.15 5.75 14.41
C ASP A 112 3.65 4.71 13.39
N ILE A 113 2.35 4.39 13.41
CA ILE A 113 1.72 3.53 12.40
C ILE A 113 1.99 4.03 10.98
N ALA A 114 1.89 5.35 10.73
CA ALA A 114 2.13 5.93 9.42
C ALA A 114 3.57 5.69 8.93
N LEU A 115 4.55 5.88 9.80
CA LEU A 115 5.96 5.69 9.46
C LEU A 115 6.32 4.21 9.25
N HIS A 116 5.76 3.31 10.07
CA HIS A 116 5.96 1.87 9.94
C HIS A 116 5.24 1.29 8.70
N LEU A 117 4.03 1.76 8.38
CA LEU A 117 3.35 1.40 7.15
C LEU A 117 4.13 1.88 5.91
N ASP A 118 4.68 3.09 5.92
CA ASP A 118 5.51 3.59 4.82
C ASP A 118 6.75 2.70 4.58
N LYS A 119 7.39 2.26 5.66
CA LYS A 119 8.48 1.27 5.62
C LYS A 119 8.05 -0.08 5.05
N LEU A 120 6.92 -0.63 5.51
CA LEU A 120 6.40 -1.91 5.02
C LEU A 120 5.99 -1.85 3.54
N VAL A 121 5.47 -0.71 3.08
CA VAL A 121 5.18 -0.45 1.67
C VAL A 121 6.45 -0.34 0.85
N TYR A 122 7.44 0.40 1.34
CA TYR A 122 8.75 0.55 0.67
C TYR A 122 9.44 -0.81 0.46
N ASN A 123 9.38 -1.68 1.47
CA ASN A 123 9.94 -3.03 1.44
C ASN A 123 9.03 -4.06 0.75
N ASN A 124 7.94 -3.63 0.11
CA ASN A 124 7.01 -4.47 -0.64
C ASN A 124 6.39 -5.61 0.19
N PHE A 125 6.14 -5.38 1.49
CA PHE A 125 5.37 -6.29 2.34
C PHE A 125 3.88 -5.95 2.36
N VAL A 126 3.54 -4.69 2.13
CA VAL A 126 2.17 -4.16 2.11
C VAL A 126 1.95 -3.37 0.83
N ASP A 127 0.82 -3.59 0.16
CA ASP A 127 0.28 -2.73 -0.88
C ASP A 127 -0.88 -1.89 -0.30
N TYR A 128 -1.15 -0.73 -0.90
CA TYR A 128 -2.25 0.13 -0.50
C TYR A 128 -3.01 0.70 -1.70
N ASP A 129 -4.31 0.91 -1.51
CA ASP A 129 -5.20 1.61 -2.45
C ASP A 129 -5.82 2.83 -1.76
N ILE A 130 -5.94 3.93 -2.50
CA ILE A 130 -6.66 5.12 -2.05
C ILE A 130 -7.97 5.19 -2.83
N ARG A 131 -9.09 5.15 -2.10
CA ARG A 131 -10.42 5.31 -2.67
C ARG A 131 -11.27 6.16 -1.73
N ASN A 132 -11.93 7.17 -2.28
CA ASN A 132 -12.80 8.08 -1.52
C ASN A 132 -12.10 8.68 -0.28
N ALA A 133 -10.86 9.16 -0.47
CA ALA A 133 -9.99 9.64 0.61
C ALA A 133 -9.77 8.66 1.79
N LYS A 134 -9.94 7.35 1.57
CA LYS A 134 -9.65 6.31 2.56
C LYS A 134 -8.58 5.36 2.03
N ILE A 135 -7.77 4.83 2.94
CA ILE A 135 -6.74 3.84 2.62
C ILE A 135 -7.24 2.44 2.95
N SER A 136 -7.10 1.54 1.99
CA SER A 136 -7.18 0.10 2.20
C SER A 136 -5.79 -0.52 2.04
N LEU A 137 -5.44 -1.40 2.97
CA LEU A 137 -4.16 -2.09 3.03
C LEU A 137 -4.35 -3.56 2.66
N ALA A 138 -3.41 -4.12 1.92
CA ALA A 138 -3.34 -5.53 1.59
C ALA A 138 -1.91 -6.05 1.77
N LEU A 139 -1.77 -7.29 2.23
CA LEU A 139 -0.45 -7.94 2.25
C LEU A 139 -0.05 -8.34 0.84
N THR A 140 1.22 -8.14 0.51
CA THR A 140 1.82 -8.74 -0.68
C THR A 140 2.17 -10.21 -0.40
N GLU A 141 2.59 -10.94 -1.42
CA GLU A 141 3.14 -12.28 -1.26
C GLU A 141 4.31 -12.33 -0.26
N SER A 142 5.21 -11.34 -0.34
CA SER A 142 6.34 -11.20 0.60
C SER A 142 5.85 -11.00 2.03
N GLY A 143 4.88 -10.10 2.23
CA GLY A 143 4.32 -9.82 3.57
C GLY A 143 3.60 -11.02 4.17
N PHE A 144 2.85 -11.75 3.35
CA PHE A 144 2.14 -12.95 3.78
C PHE A 144 3.11 -14.08 4.20
N ASN A 145 4.18 -14.28 3.44
CA ASN A 145 5.18 -15.32 3.74
C ASN A 145 5.91 -15.04 5.06
N THR A 146 6.21 -13.78 5.38
CA THR A 146 6.82 -13.39 6.65
C THR A 146 5.93 -13.75 7.84
N VAL A 147 4.63 -13.48 7.77
CA VAL A 147 3.68 -13.83 8.86
C VAL A 147 3.44 -15.34 8.94
N GLY A 148 3.37 -16.01 7.79
CA GLY A 148 3.14 -17.46 7.70
C GLY A 148 4.33 -18.30 8.18
N ALA A 149 5.56 -17.84 7.96
CA ALA A 149 6.78 -18.48 8.45
C ALA A 149 6.86 -18.44 9.99
N VAL A 150 6.53 -17.30 10.60
CA VAL A 150 6.54 -17.13 12.07
C VAL A 150 5.58 -18.11 12.77
N LYS A 151 4.42 -18.40 12.17
CA LYS A 151 3.48 -19.41 12.72
C LYS A 151 3.97 -20.86 12.59
N ARG A 152 4.84 -21.16 11.62
CA ARG A 152 5.36 -22.54 11.43
C ARG A 152 6.49 -22.86 12.39
N GLU A 153 7.28 -21.87 12.80
CA GLU A 153 8.34 -22.07 13.78
C GLU A 153 7.78 -22.21 15.20
N GLN A 154 6.77 -21.43 15.56
CA GLN A 154 6.11 -21.56 16.89
C GLN A 154 5.38 -22.89 17.10
N LYS A 155 5.07 -23.64 16.04
CA LYS A 155 4.42 -24.96 16.15
C LYS A 155 5.41 -26.13 16.21
N LYS A 156 6.72 -25.90 16.02
CA LYS A 156 7.72 -26.98 16.00
C LYS A 156 8.46 -27.19 17.33
N GLU A 157 8.25 -26.36 18.35
CA GLU A 157 8.88 -26.50 19.66
C GLU A 157 7.96 -27.07 20.76
N GLY A 158 6.78 -27.59 20.42
CA GLY A 158 5.78 -28.02 21.41
C GLY A 158 5.31 -29.48 21.39
N GLU A 159 5.71 -30.32 20.42
CA GLU A 159 5.21 -31.71 20.33
C GLU A 159 6.37 -32.70 20.21
N ALA A 160 6.96 -33.04 21.35
CA ALA A 160 7.76 -34.25 21.53
C ALA A 160 7.79 -34.72 23.00
N THR A 161 6.62 -35.05 23.57
CA THR A 161 6.54 -36.13 24.56
C THR A 161 5.16 -36.80 24.48
N GLU A 162 5.13 -38.00 23.91
CA GLU A 162 3.99 -38.90 23.81
C GLU A 162 4.06 -39.99 24.90
N LEU A 163 2.90 -40.63 25.15
CA LEU A 163 2.58 -41.87 25.88
C LEU A 163 2.20 -41.70 27.37
N THR A 164 1.09 -42.22 27.93
CA THR A 164 -0.02 -43.10 27.48
C THR A 164 -1.03 -43.24 28.65
N GLY A 165 -2.35 -43.29 28.41
CA GLY A 165 -3.31 -43.92 29.35
C GLY A 165 -4.81 -43.61 29.10
N PRO A 166 -5.76 -44.58 29.24
CA PRO A 166 -7.06 -44.62 28.54
C PRO A 166 -8.29 -44.14 29.37
N PRO A 167 -9.52 -44.11 28.80
CA PRO A 167 -10.63 -43.28 29.25
C PRO A 167 -11.55 -43.95 30.28
N ILE A 168 -12.20 -43.15 31.13
CA ILE A 168 -13.29 -43.59 32.02
C ILE A 168 -14.59 -42.88 31.60
N LYS A 169 -15.65 -43.67 31.56
CA LYS A 169 -17.03 -43.43 31.12
C LYS A 169 -17.96 -43.27 32.33
N GLU A 170 -19.12 -42.65 32.07
CA GLU A 170 -20.41 -42.71 32.81
C GLU A 170 -20.43 -42.04 34.20
N GLU A 171 -21.48 -41.36 34.68
CA GLU A 171 -22.89 -41.12 34.34
C GLU A 171 -23.30 -39.88 35.19
N GLY A 172 -24.09 -38.94 34.71
CA GLY A 172 -25.56 -38.98 34.82
C GLY A 172 -26.08 -37.67 35.43
N GLY A 173 -27.25 -37.19 34.99
CA GLY A 173 -27.91 -36.00 35.55
C GLY A 173 -28.84 -35.27 34.59
N GLU A 174 -30.05 -35.83 34.41
CA GLU A 174 -31.22 -35.27 33.74
C GLU A 174 -31.72 -33.91 34.29
N GLN A 175 -32.35 -33.09 33.42
CA GLN A 175 -33.79 -32.68 33.47
C GLN A 175 -34.04 -31.56 32.43
N LYS A 176 -34.93 -31.77 31.43
CA LYS A 176 -36.36 -31.35 31.36
C LYS A 176 -36.55 -29.82 31.38
N ASN A 177 -37.38 -29.13 30.59
CA ASN A 177 -38.48 -29.36 29.65
C ASN A 177 -38.44 -28.18 28.65
N GLY A 178 -38.96 -28.23 27.43
CA GLY A 178 -40.37 -28.25 27.02
C GLY A 178 -40.43 -27.48 25.68
N ASP A 179 -40.98 -28.07 24.63
CA ASP A 179 -42.39 -28.03 24.22
C ASP A 179 -42.73 -26.82 23.34
N GLY A 180 -43.40 -27.07 22.21
CA GLY A 180 -43.82 -26.04 21.25
C GLY A 180 -43.77 -26.50 19.79
N SER A 181 -44.73 -27.35 19.43
CA SER A 181 -45.07 -27.82 18.08
C SER A 181 -45.62 -26.72 17.14
N GLU A 182 -45.29 -26.90 15.86
CA GLU A 182 -46.06 -26.73 14.60
C GLU A 182 -47.28 -25.77 14.57
N GLU A 183 -47.29 -24.81 13.62
CA GLU A 183 -48.10 -24.85 12.38
C GLU A 183 -48.08 -23.51 11.60
N ASP A 184 -47.79 -23.65 10.30
CA ASP A 184 -48.22 -22.92 9.10
C ASP A 184 -49.06 -21.62 9.17
N ALA A 185 -48.66 -20.60 8.39
CA ALA A 185 -49.24 -20.31 7.06
C ALA A 185 -48.91 -18.90 6.55
N HIS A 186 -48.48 -18.86 5.28
CA HIS A 186 -48.65 -17.84 4.22
C HIS A 186 -48.66 -16.33 4.56
N ASP A 187 -47.73 -15.58 3.93
CA ASP A 187 -48.19 -14.60 2.93
C ASP A 187 -47.14 -14.19 1.88
N ILE A 188 -47.69 -13.86 0.71
CA ILE A 188 -47.08 -13.75 -0.63
C ILE A 188 -46.74 -12.29 -0.92
N ILE A 189 -45.49 -11.92 -1.25
CA ILE A 189 -45.21 -10.72 -2.07
C ILE A 189 -44.06 -10.98 -3.07
N SER A 190 -44.50 -11.18 -4.31
CA SER A 190 -43.94 -10.81 -5.61
C SER A 190 -42.50 -10.28 -5.71
N ALA A 191 -41.69 -11.05 -6.44
CA ALA A 191 -40.53 -10.55 -7.17
C ALA A 191 -40.94 -9.72 -8.40
N PRO A 192 -40.07 -8.80 -8.84
CA PRO A 192 -39.84 -8.63 -10.26
C PRO A 192 -38.38 -8.93 -10.62
N ASP A 193 -38.24 -9.92 -11.50
CA ASP A 193 -37.07 -10.22 -12.31
C ASP A 193 -36.98 -9.19 -13.45
N ILE A 194 -35.90 -8.39 -13.50
CA ILE A 194 -35.42 -7.75 -14.74
C ILE A 194 -33.90 -7.84 -14.79
N THR A 195 -33.48 -8.92 -15.44
CA THR A 195 -32.26 -9.05 -16.25
C THR A 195 -31.88 -7.78 -17.04
N ALA A 196 -30.70 -7.21 -16.75
CA ALA A 196 -30.06 -6.19 -17.60
C ALA A 196 -28.52 -6.33 -17.62
N LYS A 197 -28.06 -7.06 -18.64
CA LYS A 197 -26.77 -6.98 -19.36
C LYS A 197 -25.51 -6.53 -18.57
N LEU A 198 -24.68 -7.52 -18.23
CA LEU A 198 -23.25 -7.33 -17.98
C LEU A 198 -22.54 -6.73 -19.22
N PRO A 199 -21.77 -5.63 -19.08
CA PRO A 199 -20.75 -5.26 -20.04
C PRO A 199 -19.51 -6.15 -19.86
N LYS A 200 -18.94 -6.48 -21.02
CA LYS A 200 -17.84 -7.41 -21.29
C LYS A 200 -16.57 -7.14 -20.48
N GLU A 201 -15.89 -8.26 -20.19
CA GLU A 201 -14.48 -8.34 -19.81
C GLU A 201 -13.59 -7.36 -20.62
N GLU A 202 -13.05 -6.35 -19.94
CA GLU A 202 -11.86 -5.65 -20.40
C GLU A 202 -10.61 -6.34 -19.83
N LYS A 203 -9.77 -6.78 -20.77
CA LYS A 203 -8.51 -7.48 -20.57
C LYS A 203 -7.64 -6.80 -19.52
N LYS A 204 -7.28 -7.55 -18.47
CA LYS A 204 -6.13 -7.27 -17.59
C LYS A 204 -4.84 -7.22 -18.43
N GLN A 205 -4.52 -6.07 -19.00
CA GLN A 205 -3.25 -5.83 -19.68
C GLN A 205 -2.20 -5.43 -18.63
N ASN A 206 -1.39 -6.43 -18.23
CA ASN A 206 0.04 -6.31 -17.96
C ASN A 206 0.52 -5.11 -17.12
N THR A 207 0.12 -5.06 -15.85
CA THR A 207 0.71 -4.20 -14.81
C THR A 207 2.19 -4.52 -14.48
N HIS A 208 2.75 -5.61 -15.03
CA HIS A 208 4.15 -5.99 -14.82
C HIS A 208 5.14 -5.21 -15.71
N LEU A 209 4.71 -4.78 -16.90
CA LEU A 209 5.57 -4.08 -17.87
C LEU A 209 5.79 -2.59 -17.52
N THR A 210 4.85 -1.97 -16.81
CA THR A 210 4.93 -0.55 -16.43
C THR A 210 5.92 -0.31 -15.28
N ARG A 211 6.10 -1.28 -14.37
CA ARG A 211 7.09 -1.20 -13.27
C ARG A 211 8.54 -1.47 -13.70
N ILE A 212 8.76 -2.28 -14.74
CA ILE A 212 10.10 -2.48 -15.31
C ILE A 212 10.54 -1.23 -16.09
N ARG A 213 9.60 -0.57 -16.77
CA ARG A 213 9.88 0.63 -17.58
C ARG A 213 10.35 1.82 -16.75
N THR A 214 9.84 2.02 -15.53
CA THR A 214 10.24 3.13 -14.65
C THR A 214 11.63 2.95 -14.04
N LYS A 215 12.02 1.73 -13.67
CA LYS A 215 13.41 1.47 -13.23
C LYS A 215 14.39 1.58 -14.40
N ALA A 216 14.05 1.06 -15.58
CA ALA A 216 14.89 1.17 -16.78
C ALA A 216 15.10 2.63 -17.22
N ALA A 217 14.09 3.49 -17.10
CA ALA A 217 14.20 4.91 -17.46
C ALA A 217 15.20 5.68 -16.58
N TYR A 218 15.30 5.36 -15.28
CA TYR A 218 16.24 6.01 -14.36
C TYR A 218 17.70 5.62 -14.63
N TYR A 219 17.96 4.34 -14.93
CA TYR A 219 19.30 3.92 -15.33
C TYR A 219 19.63 4.38 -16.76
N ALA A 220 18.68 4.34 -17.70
CA ALA A 220 18.91 4.80 -19.06
C ALA A 220 19.33 6.28 -19.13
N SER A 221 18.68 7.17 -18.37
CA SER A 221 19.03 8.60 -18.39
C SER A 221 20.41 8.89 -17.78
N LYS A 222 20.81 8.15 -16.74
CA LYS A 222 22.10 8.34 -16.07
C LYS A 222 23.29 7.80 -16.89
N TYR A 223 23.10 6.72 -17.64
CA TYR A 223 24.17 6.08 -18.41
C TYR A 223 24.20 6.48 -19.89
N ILE A 224 23.18 7.16 -20.42
CA ILE A 224 23.15 7.60 -21.83
C ILE A 224 24.32 8.52 -22.18
N ALA A 225 24.67 9.46 -21.30
CA ALA A 225 25.78 10.38 -21.53
C ALA A 225 27.12 9.62 -21.61
N VAL A 226 27.31 8.62 -20.75
CA VAL A 226 28.52 7.78 -20.73
C VAL A 226 28.61 6.91 -21.99
N LEU A 227 27.50 6.33 -22.45
CA LEU A 227 27.45 5.54 -23.68
C LEU A 227 27.72 6.38 -24.93
N VAL A 228 27.22 7.62 -24.99
CA VAL A 228 27.51 8.54 -26.10
C VAL A 228 28.99 8.89 -26.15
N ILE A 229 29.62 9.17 -25.00
CA ILE A 229 31.07 9.44 -24.94
C ILE A 229 31.88 8.22 -25.38
N LEU A 230 31.52 7.02 -24.90
CA LEU A 230 32.17 5.77 -25.31
C LEU A 230 32.05 5.53 -26.82
N PHE A 231 30.87 5.79 -27.40
CA PHE A 231 30.63 5.63 -28.83
C PHE A 231 31.48 6.59 -29.68
N ILE A 232 31.62 7.84 -29.25
CA ILE A 232 32.50 8.82 -29.90
C ILE A 232 33.96 8.35 -29.86
N LEU A 233 34.42 7.81 -28.73
CA LEU A 233 35.78 7.27 -28.61
C LEU A 233 36.01 6.07 -29.55
N ILE A 234 35.02 5.19 -29.71
CA ILE A 234 35.11 4.05 -30.64
C ILE A 234 35.21 4.53 -32.09
N ILE A 235 34.42 5.54 -32.48
CA ILE A 235 34.50 6.11 -33.83
C ILE A 235 35.87 6.73 -34.07
N LEU A 236 36.39 7.52 -33.12
CA LEU A 236 37.72 8.12 -33.24
C LEU A 236 38.81 7.05 -33.36
N ALA A 237 38.72 5.98 -32.57
CA ALA A 237 39.65 4.85 -32.66
C ALA A 237 39.56 4.13 -34.01
N ALA A 238 38.35 3.92 -34.54
CA ALA A 238 38.15 3.31 -35.84
C ALA A 238 38.71 4.17 -36.98
N VAL A 239 38.47 5.49 -36.94
CA VAL A 239 39.03 6.43 -37.91
C VAL A 239 40.56 6.43 -37.84
N ALA A 240 41.13 6.51 -36.64
CA ALA A 240 42.58 6.45 -36.44
C ALA A 240 43.18 5.13 -36.97
N LEU A 241 42.48 4.00 -36.78
CA LEU A 241 42.92 2.69 -37.28
C LEU A 241 42.87 2.62 -38.81
N VAL A 242 41.83 3.18 -39.44
CA VAL A 242 41.75 3.26 -40.91
C VAL A 242 42.87 4.13 -41.48
N PHE A 243 43.18 5.26 -40.84
CA PHE A 243 44.33 6.10 -41.23
C PHE A 243 45.67 5.40 -41.01
N TYR A 244 45.81 4.62 -39.94
CA TYR A 244 47.04 3.89 -39.64
C TYR A 244 47.29 2.71 -40.59
N VAL A 245 46.25 2.06 -41.08
CA VAL A 245 46.36 0.92 -42.02
C VAL A 245 46.39 1.38 -43.49
N GLY A 246 45.84 2.56 -43.78
CA GLY A 246 45.78 3.12 -45.14
C GLY A 246 46.99 3.98 -45.56
N VAL A 247 47.95 4.20 -44.66
CA VAL A 247 49.24 4.87 -44.90
C VAL A 247 50.35 3.82 -44.82
#